data_AF-A0A6A4VI65-F1
#
_entry.id   AF-A0A6A4VI65-F1
#
_cell.length_a   1.000
_cell.length_b   1.000
_cell.length_c   1.000
_cell.angle_alpha   90.00
_cell.angle_beta   90.00
_cell.angle_gamma   90.00
#
_symmetry.space_group_name_H-M   'P 1'
#
loop_
_entity.id
_entity.type
_entity.pdbx_description
1 polymer ?
#
loop_
_entity_poly.entity_id
_entity_poly.type
_entity_poly.pdbx_seq_one_letter_code
_entity_poly.pdbx_strand_id
1 'polypeptide(L)'
;MSLTELEKLESAILVAAEDPADEDLQGDLSQHGTVLKKMQAKLASPAVREWIASRRQNIRPWLQFINVNNFGKPDSLPRWSKRLVKNIDHFQSNYVFVFLGLFVYCLLTSPLLLIALGALAGGCHILRLRQQERKLMVAGREVPLAQQYAGVALLSVPIFLIVGASSALFWVIGASFFVIMLHATFFKHEALAGAEEDAELFEVTMEPVQ
;
A
#
# COMPACT_ATOMS: atom_id res chain seq x y z
N MET A 1 48.67 58.98 -1.31
CA MET A 1 47.73 57.84 -1.31
C MET A 1 46.65 58.20 -2.32
N SER A 2 46.66 57.61 -3.51
CA SER A 2 45.81 58.03 -4.63
C SER A 2 44.39 57.48 -4.48
N LEU A 3 43.40 58.19 -5.04
CA LEU A 3 41.97 57.83 -5.02
C LEU A 3 41.71 56.40 -5.55
N THR A 4 42.57 55.91 -6.45
CA THR A 4 42.53 54.55 -6.98
C THR A 4 42.78 53.47 -5.93
N GLU A 5 43.58 53.75 -4.89
CA GLU A 5 43.85 52.79 -3.82
C GLU A 5 42.68 52.74 -2.81
N LEU A 6 41.93 53.85 -2.68
CA LEU A 6 40.74 53.92 -1.83
C LEU A 6 39.55 53.18 -2.47
N GLU A 7 39.29 53.35 -3.77
CA GLU A 7 38.26 52.58 -4.48
C GLU A 7 38.57 51.07 -4.50
N LYS A 8 39.86 50.71 -4.56
CA LYS A 8 40.30 49.31 -4.54
C LYS A 8 40.16 48.68 -3.15
N LEU A 9 40.32 49.46 -2.09
CA LEU A 9 40.03 49.03 -0.72
C LEU A 9 38.53 48.95 -0.45
N GLU A 10 37.74 49.89 -0.96
CA GLU A 10 36.29 49.89 -0.78
C GLU A 10 35.62 48.73 -1.52
N SER A 11 36.06 48.42 -2.74
CA SER A 11 35.61 47.25 -3.50
C SER A 11 36.10 45.92 -2.90
N ALA A 12 37.31 45.86 -2.32
CA ALA A 12 37.79 44.68 -1.61
C ALA A 12 37.02 44.42 -0.29
N ILE A 13 36.58 45.47 0.40
CA ILE A 13 35.75 45.36 1.61
C ILE A 13 34.32 44.93 1.26
N LEU A 14 33.76 45.42 0.15
CA LEU A 14 32.42 45.02 -0.32
C LEU A 14 32.37 43.55 -0.76
N VAL A 15 33.45 43.04 -1.35
CA VAL A 15 33.60 41.62 -1.72
C VAL A 15 33.88 40.73 -0.50
N ALA A 16 34.52 41.26 0.56
CA ALA A 16 34.76 40.52 1.80
C ALA A 16 33.58 40.53 2.77
N ALA A 17 32.59 41.41 2.57
CA ALA A 17 31.35 41.48 3.36
C ALA A 17 30.22 40.61 2.80
N GLU A 18 30.41 40.02 1.61
CA GLU A 18 29.55 38.96 1.08
C GLU A 18 30.01 37.64 1.72
N ASP A 19 29.47 37.35 2.91
CA ASP A 19 29.78 36.14 3.68
C ASP A 19 29.28 34.90 2.90
N PRO A 20 30.16 33.96 2.53
CA PRO A 20 29.78 32.78 1.74
C PRO A 20 28.80 31.83 2.47
N ALA A 21 28.50 32.07 3.74
CA ALA A 21 27.52 31.29 4.51
C ALA A 21 26.05 31.58 4.13
N ASP A 22 25.79 32.71 3.47
CA ASP A 22 24.44 33.22 3.18
C ASP A 22 23.82 32.52 1.96
N GLU A 23 24.63 32.34 0.91
CA GLU A 23 24.22 31.70 -0.35
C GLU A 23 23.94 30.19 -0.19
N ASP A 24 24.74 29.50 0.63
CA ASP A 24 24.61 28.06 0.86
C ASP A 24 23.33 27.73 1.65
N LEU A 25 22.95 28.58 2.63
CA LEU A 25 21.74 28.39 3.42
C LEU A 25 20.47 28.77 2.62
N GLN A 26 20.56 29.79 1.76
CA GLN A 26 19.50 30.18 0.83
C GLN A 26 19.27 29.09 -0.25
N GLY A 27 20.36 28.47 -0.73
CA GLY A 27 20.36 27.35 -1.67
C GLY A 27 19.69 26.11 -1.11
N ASP A 28 19.99 25.70 0.12
CA ASP A 28 19.42 24.51 0.75
C ASP A 28 17.93 24.67 1.10
N LEU A 29 17.51 25.84 1.61
CA LEU A 29 16.07 26.13 1.82
C LEU A 29 15.28 26.13 0.50
N SER A 30 15.88 26.63 -0.58
CA SER A 30 15.24 26.64 -1.91
C SER A 30 15.11 25.24 -2.49
N GLN A 31 16.14 24.38 -2.33
CA GLN A 31 16.10 22.98 -2.74
C GLN A 31 15.07 22.19 -1.94
N HIS A 32 15.07 22.34 -0.62
CA HIS A 32 14.16 21.60 0.27
C HIS A 32 12.71 22.03 0.06
N GLY A 33 12.47 23.34 -0.12
CA GLY A 33 11.17 23.88 -0.53
C GLY A 33 10.70 23.32 -1.88
N THR A 34 11.60 23.16 -2.85
CA THR A 34 11.28 22.61 -4.17
C THR A 34 10.97 21.11 -4.13
N VAL A 35 11.66 20.34 -3.28
CA VAL A 35 11.40 18.91 -3.09
C VAL A 35 10.06 18.68 -2.40
N LEU A 36 9.75 19.45 -1.35
CA LEU A 36 8.46 19.38 -0.67
C LEU A 36 7.31 19.79 -1.60
N LYS A 37 7.49 20.84 -2.41
CA LYS A 37 6.51 21.27 -3.41
C LYS A 37 6.32 20.21 -4.51
N LYS A 38 7.39 19.53 -4.94
CA LYS A 38 7.33 18.41 -5.91
C LYS A 38 6.66 17.16 -5.33
N MET A 39 6.89 16.83 -4.05
CA MET A 39 6.20 15.73 -3.37
C MET A 39 4.71 16.05 -3.15
N GLN A 40 4.39 17.27 -2.72
CA GLN A 40 3.00 17.76 -2.61
C GLN A 40 2.31 17.79 -3.98
N ALA A 41 3.00 18.22 -5.04
CA ALA A 41 2.48 18.22 -6.41
C ALA A 41 2.28 16.80 -6.98
N LYS A 42 3.12 15.83 -6.61
CA LYS A 42 2.90 14.42 -6.97
C LYS A 42 1.72 13.79 -6.22
N LEU A 43 1.48 14.19 -4.97
CA LEU A 43 0.29 13.79 -4.20
C LEU A 43 -0.98 14.52 -4.63
N ALA A 44 -0.85 15.76 -5.13
CA ALA A 44 -1.93 16.59 -5.67
C ALA A 44 -2.13 16.44 -7.18
N SER A 45 -1.44 15.48 -7.82
CA SER A 45 -1.56 15.18 -9.24
C SER A 45 -3.02 14.93 -9.60
N PRO A 46 -3.57 15.58 -10.65
CA PRO A 46 -4.93 15.30 -11.12
C PRO A 46 -5.11 13.81 -11.44
N ALA A 47 -4.06 13.12 -11.90
CA ALA A 47 -4.09 11.67 -12.12
C ALA A 47 -4.23 10.85 -10.83
N VAL A 48 -3.63 11.29 -9.71
CA VAL A 48 -3.82 10.63 -8.40
C VAL A 48 -5.22 10.92 -7.86
N ARG A 49 -5.72 12.15 -8.04
CA ARG A 49 -7.09 12.52 -7.65
C ARG A 49 -8.14 11.79 -8.47
N GLU A 50 -7.95 11.64 -9.78
CA GLU A 50 -8.81 10.86 -10.66
C GLU A 50 -8.70 9.36 -10.40
N TRP A 51 -7.50 8.84 -10.10
CA TRP A 51 -7.34 7.46 -9.64
C TRP A 51 -8.06 7.24 -8.31
N ILE A 52 -7.89 8.11 -7.31
CA ILE A 52 -8.61 8.03 -6.03
C ILE A 52 -10.12 8.21 -6.22
N ALA A 53 -10.57 9.14 -7.08
CA ALA A 53 -11.99 9.37 -7.35
C ALA A 53 -12.64 8.21 -8.10
N SER A 54 -11.97 7.64 -9.10
CA SER A 54 -12.39 6.44 -9.84
C SER A 54 -12.39 5.20 -8.94
N ARG A 55 -11.40 5.08 -8.04
CA ARG A 55 -11.40 4.05 -7.00
C ARG A 55 -12.51 4.27 -5.98
N ARG A 56 -12.80 5.51 -5.58
CA ARG A 56 -13.88 5.87 -4.64
C ARG A 56 -15.28 5.65 -5.22
N GLN A 57 -15.46 5.80 -6.53
CA GLN A 57 -16.70 5.46 -7.23
C GLN A 57 -16.88 3.93 -7.38
N ASN A 58 -15.78 3.15 -7.39
CA ASN A 58 -15.81 1.68 -7.41
C ASN A 58 -15.75 1.02 -6.02
N ILE A 59 -15.47 1.78 -4.95
CA ILE A 59 -15.59 1.29 -3.57
C ILE A 59 -17.08 1.25 -3.26
N ARG A 60 -17.66 0.06 -3.45
CA ARG A 60 -19.03 -0.23 -3.03
C ARG A 60 -19.16 0.08 -1.53
N PRO A 61 -20.26 0.73 -1.09
CA PRO A 61 -20.35 1.29 0.25
C PRO A 61 -20.14 0.20 1.31
N TRP A 62 -19.16 0.40 2.20
CA TRP A 62 -18.87 -0.46 3.35
C TRP A 62 -20.11 -0.68 4.24
N LEU A 63 -21.05 0.27 4.22
CA LEU A 63 -22.34 0.14 4.93
C LEU A 63 -23.18 -1.04 4.43
N GLN A 64 -23.11 -1.42 3.14
CA GLN A 64 -23.79 -2.62 2.65
C GLN A 64 -23.10 -3.90 3.12
N PHE A 65 -21.76 -3.89 3.24
CA PHE A 65 -20.99 -5.02 3.74
C PHE A 65 -21.28 -5.28 5.23
N ILE A 66 -21.52 -4.23 6.03
CA ILE A 66 -21.79 -4.36 7.47
C ILE A 66 -23.30 -4.49 7.76
N ASN A 67 -24.16 -4.59 6.74
CA ASN A 67 -25.60 -4.70 6.96
C ASN A 67 -25.98 -6.09 7.53
N VAL A 68 -25.98 -6.16 8.86
CA VAL A 68 -26.29 -7.35 9.66
C VAL A 68 -27.75 -7.82 9.56
N ASN A 69 -28.65 -7.01 8.98
CA ASN A 69 -30.05 -7.41 8.79
C ASN A 69 -30.24 -8.47 7.69
N ASN A 70 -29.25 -8.66 6.80
CA ASN A 70 -29.32 -9.64 5.72
C ASN A 70 -28.68 -10.99 6.09
N PHE A 71 -28.42 -11.25 7.37
CA PHE A 71 -27.83 -12.52 7.80
C PHE A 71 -28.93 -13.57 7.96
N GLY A 72 -28.82 -14.68 7.23
CA GLY A 72 -29.79 -15.77 7.32
C GLY A 72 -29.17 -17.12 7.01
N LYS A 73 -29.65 -18.19 7.67
CA LYS A 73 -29.15 -19.55 7.46
C LYS A 73 -29.50 -20.05 6.04
N PRO A 74 -28.61 -20.81 5.40
CA PRO A 74 -28.88 -21.48 4.13
C PRO A 74 -29.69 -22.77 4.35
N ASP A 75 -30.74 -22.97 3.55
CA ASP A 75 -31.64 -24.13 3.65
C ASP A 75 -31.10 -25.38 2.91
N SER A 76 -30.05 -25.27 2.06
CA SER A 76 -29.42 -26.43 1.40
C SER A 76 -28.00 -26.18 0.82
N LEU A 77 -27.19 -27.25 0.72
CA LEU A 77 -25.77 -27.22 0.27
C LEU A 77 -25.55 -26.75 -1.19
N PRO A 78 -26.36 -27.12 -2.19
CA PRO A 78 -26.19 -26.64 -3.57
C PRO A 78 -26.52 -25.15 -3.72
N ARG A 79 -27.44 -24.64 -2.88
CA ARG A 79 -27.79 -23.21 -2.84
C ARG A 79 -26.73 -22.40 -2.11
N TRP A 80 -26.08 -22.99 -1.11
CA TRP A 80 -24.97 -22.39 -0.37
C TRP A 80 -23.76 -22.06 -1.26
N SER A 81 -23.33 -22.96 -2.14
CA SER A 81 -22.17 -22.71 -3.01
C SER A 81 -22.44 -21.62 -4.04
N LYS A 82 -23.67 -21.54 -4.59
CA LYS A 82 -24.10 -20.45 -5.49
C LYS A 82 -24.11 -19.09 -4.78
N ARG A 83 -24.62 -19.05 -3.53
CA ARG A 83 -24.60 -17.86 -2.66
C ARG A 83 -23.16 -17.39 -2.42
N LEU A 84 -22.28 -18.33 -2.07
CA LEU A 84 -20.87 -18.06 -1.81
C LEU A 84 -20.15 -17.41 -3.00
N VAL A 85 -20.21 -18.02 -4.18
CA VAL A 85 -19.50 -17.52 -5.38
C VAL A 85 -19.98 -16.12 -5.76
N LYS A 86 -21.30 -15.88 -5.73
CA LYS A 86 -21.87 -14.58 -6.12
C LYS A 86 -21.55 -13.48 -5.11
N ASN A 87 -21.51 -13.80 -3.81
CA ASN A 87 -21.11 -12.85 -2.77
C ASN A 87 -19.62 -12.52 -2.81
N ILE A 88 -18.76 -13.51 -3.13
CA ILE A 88 -17.33 -13.29 -3.35
C ILE A 88 -17.10 -12.30 -4.50
N ASP A 89 -17.79 -12.50 -5.63
CA ASP A 89 -17.70 -11.61 -6.79
C ASP A 89 -18.26 -10.20 -6.47
N HIS A 90 -19.37 -10.15 -5.74
CA HIS A 90 -20.01 -8.89 -5.37
C HIS A 90 -19.16 -8.02 -4.42
N PHE A 91 -18.49 -8.62 -3.42
CA PHE A 91 -17.72 -7.92 -2.38
C PHE A 91 -16.20 -8.09 -2.50
N GLN A 92 -15.69 -8.50 -3.67
CA GLN A 92 -14.27 -8.77 -3.90
C GLN A 92 -13.34 -7.65 -3.38
N SER A 93 -13.65 -6.39 -3.70
CA SER A 93 -12.83 -5.25 -3.24
C SER A 93 -12.82 -5.10 -1.72
N ASN A 94 -13.95 -5.34 -1.05
CA ASN A 94 -14.04 -5.26 0.42
C ASN A 94 -13.24 -6.39 1.08
N TYR A 95 -13.28 -7.60 0.51
CA TYR A 95 -12.47 -8.71 1.00
C TYR A 95 -10.97 -8.47 0.84
N VAL A 96 -10.53 -7.80 -0.24
CA VAL A 96 -9.13 -7.38 -0.40
C VAL A 96 -8.73 -6.37 0.68
N PHE A 97 -9.59 -5.42 1.04
CA PHE A 97 -9.30 -4.49 2.14
C PHE A 97 -9.24 -5.18 3.49
N VAL A 98 -10.15 -6.13 3.77
CA VAL A 98 -10.11 -6.94 5.01
C VAL A 98 -8.83 -7.77 5.06
N PHE A 99 -8.46 -8.44 3.97
CA PHE A 99 -7.21 -9.18 3.85
C PHE A 99 -5.99 -8.27 4.10
N LEU A 100 -5.95 -7.09 3.48
CA LEU A 100 -4.86 -6.14 3.64
C LEU A 100 -4.77 -5.61 5.08
N GLY A 101 -5.91 -5.32 5.71
CA GLY A 101 -6.00 -4.93 7.11
C GLY A 101 -5.48 -6.04 8.04
N LEU A 102 -5.91 -7.29 7.83
CA LEU A 102 -5.43 -8.45 8.59
C LEU A 102 -3.94 -8.70 8.37
N PHE A 103 -3.46 -8.53 7.14
CA PHE A 103 -2.06 -8.66 6.80
C PHE A 103 -1.20 -7.64 7.54
N VAL A 104 -1.57 -6.35 7.48
CA VAL A 104 -0.88 -5.29 8.22
C VAL A 104 -0.97 -5.51 9.73
N TYR A 105 -2.14 -5.90 10.25
CA TYR A 105 -2.32 -6.21 11.66
C TYR A 105 -1.40 -7.36 12.12
N CYS A 106 -1.26 -8.42 11.32
CA CYS A 106 -0.37 -9.54 11.62
C CYS A 106 1.10 -9.12 11.59
N LEU A 107 1.50 -8.28 10.62
CA LEU A 107 2.84 -7.71 10.56
C LEU A 107 3.16 -6.87 11.80
N LEU A 108 2.22 -6.04 12.26
CA LEU A 108 2.39 -5.17 13.43
C LEU A 108 2.40 -5.95 14.76
N THR A 109 1.60 -7.00 14.87
CA THR A 109 1.45 -7.79 16.11
C THR A 109 2.61 -8.77 16.30
N SER A 110 3.38 -9.06 15.24
CA SER A 110 4.55 -9.96 15.32
C SER A 110 5.84 -9.16 15.56
N PRO A 111 6.40 -9.16 16.79
CA PRO A 111 7.60 -8.37 17.10
C PRO A 111 8.82 -8.80 16.28
N LEU A 112 8.92 -10.09 15.95
CA LEU A 112 10.02 -10.63 15.15
C LEU A 112 9.96 -10.19 13.69
N LEU A 113 8.76 -10.17 13.08
CA LEU A 113 8.60 -9.65 11.71
C LEU A 113 8.84 -8.14 11.65
N LEU A 114 8.42 -7.39 12.67
CA LEU A 114 8.70 -5.95 12.76
C LEU A 114 10.20 -5.67 12.79
N ILE A 115 10.96 -6.41 13.60
CA ILE A 115 12.42 -6.26 13.65
C ILE A 115 13.04 -6.60 12.29
N ALA A 116 12.62 -7.69 11.64
CA ALA A 116 13.12 -8.05 10.31
C ALA A 116 12.76 -7.01 9.24
N LEU A 117 11.55 -6.45 9.27
CA LEU A 117 11.12 -5.39 8.36
C LEU A 117 11.91 -4.09 8.62
N GLY A 118 12.16 -3.75 9.89
CA GLY A 118 13.01 -2.64 10.29
C GLY A 118 14.47 -2.84 9.85
N ALA A 119 15.02 -4.05 9.99
CA ALA A 119 16.36 -4.39 9.52
C ALA A 119 16.47 -4.31 7.99
N LEU A 120 15.45 -4.77 7.26
CA LEU A 120 15.38 -4.65 5.81
C LEU A 120 15.28 -3.18 5.37
N ALA A 121 14.38 -2.41 5.99
CA ALA A 121 14.20 -0.99 5.70
C ALA A 121 15.46 -0.19 6.03
N GLY A 122 16.09 -0.47 7.18
CA GLY A 122 17.36 0.10 7.59
C GLY A 122 18.50 -0.27 6.63
N GLY A 123 18.61 -1.54 6.24
CA GLY A 123 19.57 -2.01 5.25
C GLY A 123 19.41 -1.32 3.90
N CYS A 124 18.16 -1.20 3.40
CA CYS A 124 17.85 -0.45 2.19
C CYS A 124 18.15 1.05 2.32
N HIS A 125 17.87 1.65 3.47
CA HIS A 125 18.16 3.06 3.74
C HIS A 125 19.66 3.34 3.76
N ILE A 126 20.43 2.51 4.48
CA ILE A 126 21.90 2.57 4.50
C ILE A 126 22.45 2.35 3.10
N LEU A 127 21.94 1.38 2.34
CA LEU A 127 22.36 1.13 0.97
C LEU A 127 22.10 2.35 0.07
N ARG A 128 20.93 2.98 0.22
CA ARG A 128 20.58 4.21 -0.49
C ARG A 128 21.51 5.36 -0.14
N LEU A 129 21.82 5.57 1.13
CA LEU A 129 22.77 6.60 1.58
C LEU A 129 24.16 6.34 1.01
N ARG A 130 24.66 5.11 1.12
CA ARG A 130 25.96 4.72 0.57
C ARG A 130 26.04 4.95 -0.93
N GLN A 131 24.97 4.72 -1.67
CA GLN A 131 24.91 5.00 -3.10
C GLN A 131 24.98 6.49 -3.44
N GLN A 132 24.45 7.37 -2.58
CA GLN A 132 24.55 8.82 -2.78
C GLN A 132 25.96 9.34 -2.49
N GLU A 133 26.67 8.75 -1.52
CA GLU A 133 28.02 9.17 -1.10
C GLU A 133 29.17 8.54 -1.91
N ARG A 134 29.04 7.26 -2.28
CA ARG A 134 29.99 6.53 -3.14
C ARG A 134 29.24 5.50 -3.97
N LYS A 135 29.26 5.65 -5.30
CA LYS A 135 28.87 4.54 -6.19
C LYS A 135 29.69 3.31 -5.80
N LEU A 136 29.02 2.27 -5.30
CA LEU A 136 29.69 1.03 -4.91
C LEU A 136 30.39 0.42 -6.13
N MET A 137 31.71 0.63 -6.21
CA MET A 137 32.56 0.02 -7.21
C MET A 137 33.04 -1.32 -6.65
N VAL A 138 32.51 -2.42 -7.17
CA VAL A 138 33.03 -3.76 -6.89
C VAL A 138 33.93 -4.14 -8.06
N ALA A 139 35.21 -4.41 -7.78
CA ALA A 139 36.21 -4.77 -8.77
C ALA A 139 36.37 -3.78 -9.95
N GLY A 140 36.19 -2.48 -9.69
CA GLY A 140 36.36 -1.42 -10.70
C GLY A 140 35.18 -1.19 -11.66
N ARG A 141 34.06 -1.91 -11.49
CA ARG A 141 32.79 -1.61 -12.20
C ARG A 141 31.75 -1.07 -11.24
N GLU A 142 31.00 -0.07 -11.68
CA GLU A 142 29.83 0.46 -10.97
C GLU A 142 28.78 -0.66 -10.87
N VAL A 143 28.46 -1.11 -9.65
CA VAL A 143 27.39 -2.10 -9.48
C VAL A 143 26.04 -1.39 -9.61
N PRO A 144 25.19 -1.78 -10.58
CA PRO A 144 23.90 -1.14 -10.75
C PRO A 144 23.01 -1.33 -9.51
N LEU A 145 22.23 -0.30 -9.16
CA LEU A 145 21.32 -0.29 -8.01
C LEU A 145 20.42 -1.53 -7.96
N ALA A 146 19.91 -1.96 -9.11
CA ALA A 146 19.06 -3.15 -9.23
C ALA A 146 19.74 -4.41 -8.67
N GLN A 147 21.05 -4.57 -8.90
CA GLN A 147 21.80 -5.74 -8.44
C GLN A 147 22.06 -5.70 -6.93
N GLN A 148 22.23 -4.50 -6.36
CA GLN A 148 22.40 -4.34 -4.91
C GLN A 148 21.10 -4.64 -4.16
N TYR A 149 19.97 -4.10 -4.64
CA TYR A 149 18.66 -4.44 -4.09
C TYR A 149 18.31 -5.90 -4.30
N ALA A 150 18.67 -6.50 -5.44
CA ALA A 150 18.49 -7.93 -5.67
C ALA A 150 19.32 -8.78 -4.69
N GLY A 151 20.57 -8.40 -4.39
CA GLY A 151 21.40 -9.08 -3.40
C GLY A 151 20.84 -8.98 -1.99
N VAL A 152 20.39 -7.79 -1.58
CA VAL A 152 19.71 -7.60 -0.29
C VAL A 152 18.42 -8.40 -0.22
N ALA A 153 17.60 -8.38 -1.28
CA ALA A 153 16.39 -9.18 -1.36
C ALA A 153 16.70 -10.67 -1.24
N LEU A 154 17.68 -11.18 -1.99
CA LEU A 154 18.08 -12.58 -1.98
C LEU A 154 18.57 -13.04 -0.60
N LEU A 155 19.33 -12.21 0.12
CA LEU A 155 19.76 -12.50 1.50
C LEU A 155 18.62 -12.37 2.51
N SER A 156 17.70 -11.44 2.29
CA SER A 156 16.58 -11.20 3.21
C SER A 156 15.57 -12.34 3.19
N VAL A 157 15.26 -12.91 2.02
CA VAL A 157 14.26 -13.99 1.86
C VAL A 157 14.48 -15.16 2.84
N PRO A 158 15.67 -15.80 2.91
CA PRO A 158 15.89 -16.89 3.87
C PRO A 158 15.82 -16.42 5.33
N ILE A 159 16.26 -15.20 5.63
CA ILE A 159 16.15 -14.62 6.99
C ILE A 159 14.67 -14.48 7.37
N PHE A 160 13.82 -13.93 6.49
CA PHE A 160 12.39 -13.81 6.74
C PHE A 160 11.71 -15.16 6.94
N LEU A 161 12.14 -16.20 6.22
CA LEU A 161 11.63 -17.56 6.42
C LEU A 161 11.97 -18.10 7.81
N ILE A 162 13.21 -17.89 8.30
CA ILE A 162 13.65 -18.32 9.64
C ILE A 162 12.96 -17.53 10.75
N VAL A 163 12.75 -16.23 10.54
CA VAL A 163 12.07 -15.32 11.48
C VAL A 163 10.58 -15.66 11.66
N GLY A 164 10.03 -16.55 10.83
CA GLY A 164 8.65 -17.02 10.95
C GLY A 164 7.66 -16.28 10.06
N ALA A 165 8.13 -15.61 8.99
CA ALA A 165 7.23 -14.97 8.03
C ALA A 165 6.27 -15.97 7.36
N SER A 166 6.71 -17.22 7.15
CA SER A 166 5.86 -18.29 6.62
C SER A 166 4.67 -18.61 7.54
N SER A 167 4.89 -18.67 8.85
CA SER A 167 3.84 -18.89 9.84
C SER A 167 2.84 -17.73 9.86
N ALA A 168 3.34 -16.49 9.85
CA ALA A 168 2.49 -15.30 9.78
C ALA A 168 1.64 -15.26 8.49
N LEU A 169 2.25 -15.57 7.33
CA LEU A 169 1.55 -15.65 6.05
C LEU A 169 0.46 -16.73 6.07
N PHE A 170 0.78 -17.92 6.56
CA PHE A 170 -0.19 -19.00 6.69
C PHE A 170 -1.38 -18.59 7.57
N TRP A 171 -1.11 -17.93 8.71
CA TRP A 171 -2.15 -17.45 9.61
C TRP A 171 -3.04 -16.39 8.95
N VAL A 172 -2.45 -15.40 8.27
CA VAL A 172 -3.21 -14.35 7.58
C VAL A 172 -4.09 -14.94 6.48
N ILE A 173 -3.55 -15.87 5.67
CA ILE A 173 -4.31 -16.52 4.60
C ILE A 173 -5.47 -17.32 5.21
N GLY A 174 -5.21 -18.13 6.24
CA GLY A 174 -6.24 -18.94 6.90
C GLY A 174 -7.32 -18.09 7.57
N ALA A 175 -6.93 -17.08 8.34
CA ALA A 175 -7.87 -16.17 9.01
C ALA A 175 -8.69 -15.37 8.00
N SER A 176 -8.07 -14.87 6.93
CA SER A 176 -8.78 -14.16 5.87
C SER A 176 -9.76 -15.07 5.15
N PHE A 177 -9.34 -16.28 4.78
CA PHE A 177 -10.23 -17.25 4.16
C PHE A 177 -11.43 -17.57 5.05
N PHE A 178 -11.21 -17.80 6.34
CA PHE A 178 -12.27 -18.06 7.30
C PHE A 178 -13.26 -16.89 7.43
N VAL A 179 -12.76 -15.67 7.57
CA VAL A 179 -13.60 -14.45 7.67
C VAL A 179 -14.38 -14.22 6.38
N ILE A 180 -13.75 -14.37 5.22
CA ILE A 180 -14.39 -14.20 3.91
C ILE A 180 -15.47 -15.25 3.72
N MET A 181 -15.19 -16.52 4.01
CA MET A 181 -16.19 -17.59 3.92
C MET A 181 -17.33 -17.37 4.89
N LEU A 182 -17.06 -17.03 6.15
CA LEU A 182 -18.11 -16.74 7.12
C LEU A 182 -18.97 -15.55 6.66
N HIS A 183 -18.37 -14.50 6.14
CA HIS A 183 -19.14 -13.36 5.63
C HIS A 183 -19.96 -13.73 4.38
N ALA A 184 -19.32 -14.35 3.38
CA ALA A 184 -19.94 -14.69 2.10
C ALA A 184 -21.02 -15.76 2.22
N THR A 185 -20.96 -16.63 3.23
CA THR A 185 -21.96 -17.70 3.42
C THR A 185 -23.19 -17.22 4.19
N PHE A 186 -23.03 -16.27 5.11
CA PHE A 186 -24.13 -15.77 5.92
C PHE A 186 -24.82 -14.53 5.34
N PHE A 187 -24.17 -13.77 4.44
CA PHE A 187 -24.75 -12.59 3.82
C PHE A 187 -25.76 -12.97 2.72
N LYS A 188 -27.05 -12.65 2.87
CA LYS A 188 -28.06 -12.81 1.82
C LYS A 188 -28.03 -11.60 0.88
N HIS A 189 -27.74 -11.84 -0.40
CA HIS A 189 -27.88 -10.82 -1.43
C HIS A 189 -29.25 -10.92 -2.09
N GLU A 190 -29.96 -9.81 -2.23
CA GLU A 190 -31.35 -9.74 -2.74
C GLU A 190 -31.50 -10.33 -4.15
N ALA A 191 -30.44 -10.33 -4.97
CA ALA A 191 -30.44 -10.95 -6.31
C ALA A 191 -30.49 -12.50 -6.30
N LEU A 192 -30.35 -13.14 -5.13
CA LEU A 192 -30.61 -14.57 -4.94
C LEU A 192 -31.97 -14.82 -4.29
N ALA A 193 -32.48 -13.88 -3.49
CA ALA A 193 -33.85 -13.92 -2.99
C ALA A 193 -34.86 -13.80 -4.16
N GLY A 194 -34.63 -12.87 -5.09
CA GLY A 194 -35.48 -12.74 -6.29
C GLY A 194 -35.42 -13.99 -7.18
N ALA A 195 -34.25 -14.60 -7.35
CA ALA A 195 -34.12 -15.85 -8.11
C ALA A 195 -34.76 -17.06 -7.39
N GLU A 196 -34.91 -17.00 -6.07
CA GLU A 196 -35.64 -18.00 -5.28
C GLU A 196 -37.15 -17.78 -5.39
N GLU A 197 -37.62 -16.54 -5.30
CA GLU A 197 -39.02 -16.19 -5.57
C GLU A 197 -39.42 -16.62 -6.99
N ASP A 198 -38.56 -16.37 -7.99
CA ASP A 198 -38.80 -16.76 -9.38
C ASP A 198 -38.80 -18.29 -9.57
N ALA A 199 -37.93 -19.01 -8.87
CA ALA A 199 -37.82 -20.48 -8.96
C ALA A 199 -38.95 -21.20 -8.21
N GLU A 200 -39.33 -20.72 -7.03
CA GLU A 200 -40.48 -21.23 -6.28
C GLU A 200 -41.78 -20.90 -7.00
N LEU A 201 -41.91 -19.71 -7.60
CA LEU A 201 -43.06 -19.36 -8.44
C LEU A 201 -43.15 -20.30 -9.65
N PHE A 202 -42.02 -20.58 -10.32
CA PHE A 202 -41.97 -21.51 -11.45
C PHE A 202 -42.36 -22.94 -11.04
N GLU A 203 -41.89 -23.42 -9.89
CA GLU A 203 -42.22 -24.75 -9.35
C GLU A 203 -43.70 -24.85 -8.96
N VAL A 204 -44.25 -23.83 -8.27
CA VAL A 204 -45.68 -23.76 -7.91
C VAL A 204 -46.57 -23.68 -9.15
N THR A 205 -46.16 -23.02 -10.24
CA THR A 205 -46.92 -23.03 -11.50
C THR A 205 -46.84 -24.35 -12.28
N MET A 206 -45.90 -25.23 -11.95
CA MET A 206 -45.74 -26.53 -12.63
C MET A 206 -46.31 -27.72 -11.84
N GLU A 207 -46.86 -27.53 -10.64
CA GLU A 207 -47.72 -28.54 -10.03
C GLU A 207 -49.09 -28.52 -10.75
N PRO A 208 -49.42 -29.52 -11.59
CA PRO A 208 -50.76 -29.56 -12.16
C PRO A 208 -51.74 -29.85 -11.01
N VAL A 209 -52.74 -28.97 -10.88
CA VAL A 209 -53.95 -29.22 -10.09
C VAL A 209 -54.43 -30.63 -10.40
N GLN A 210 -54.30 -31.54 -9.43
CA GLN A 210 -54.90 -32.88 -9.50
C GLN A 210 -56.41 -32.80 -9.41
#